data_AF-A0A451AE59-F1
#
_entry.id   AF-A0A451AE59-F1
#
_cell.length_a   1.000
_cell.length_b   1.000
_cell.length_c   1.000
_cell.angle_alpha   90.00
_cell.angle_beta   90.00
_cell.angle_gamma   90.00
#
_symmetry.space_group_name_H-M   'P 1'
#
loop_
_entity.id
_entity.type
_entity.pdbx_description
1 polymer ?
#
loop_
_entity_poly.entity_id
_entity_poly.type
_entity_poly.pdbx_seq_one_letter_code
_entity_poly.pdbx_strand_id
1 'polypeptide(L)'
;MKSIKFSFASILFGTALGLPLALAVPATLAADPTLFEIDAKPYSAADLFEGGRLGLLAVERRRCQGLQDLVDKEVLALFFQEEVKRQGKSVDAVRDELLAVPEPAEKAIRAFFEERKDRVKKPYEAVRGKFAGYLKK
;
A
#
# COMPACT_ATOMS: atom_id res chain seq x y z
N MET A 1 -41.07 -11.98 -10.36
CA MET A 1 -39.78 -11.28 -10.61
C MET A 1 -39.34 -10.66 -9.29
N LYS A 2 -38.26 -11.15 -8.68
CA LYS A 2 -37.67 -10.54 -7.47
C LYS A 2 -36.82 -9.35 -7.88
N SER A 3 -37.08 -8.18 -7.29
CA SER A 3 -36.33 -6.96 -7.54
C SER A 3 -35.21 -6.83 -6.52
N ILE A 4 -33.97 -6.68 -6.99
CA ILE A 4 -32.79 -6.37 -6.18
C ILE A 4 -32.53 -4.88 -6.34
N LYS A 5 -32.48 -4.14 -5.24
CA LYS A 5 -32.21 -2.69 -5.24
C LYS A 5 -30.93 -2.43 -4.45
N PHE A 6 -30.02 -1.65 -5.04
CA PHE A 6 -28.81 -1.15 -4.39
C PHE A 6 -29.07 0.28 -3.89
N SER A 7 -28.70 0.60 -2.65
CA SER A 7 -28.91 1.91 -2.03
C SER A 7 -27.59 2.59 -1.70
N PHE A 8 -27.42 3.84 -2.14
CA PHE A 8 -26.33 4.73 -1.77
C PHE A 8 -26.95 5.95 -1.08
N ALA A 9 -26.73 6.14 0.22
CA ALA A 9 -27.34 7.23 0.98
C ALA A 9 -26.47 8.51 0.93
N SER A 10 -27.04 9.58 0.37
CA SER A 10 -26.47 10.94 0.33
C SER A 10 -26.67 11.65 1.66
N ILE A 11 -25.61 12.28 2.20
CA ILE A 11 -25.64 13.03 3.46
C ILE A 11 -25.92 14.52 3.16
N LEU A 12 -27.05 15.04 3.65
CA LEU A 12 -27.36 16.48 3.67
C LEU A 12 -26.78 17.11 4.95
N PHE A 13 -25.99 18.17 4.78
CA PHE A 13 -25.33 18.93 5.84
C PHE A 13 -26.20 20.12 6.25
N GLY A 14 -26.59 20.21 7.52
CA GLY A 14 -27.20 21.40 8.12
C GLY A 14 -26.50 21.70 9.45
N THR A 15 -25.95 22.91 9.60
CA THR A 15 -25.21 23.32 10.80
C THR A 15 -25.83 24.56 11.44
N ALA A 16 -26.11 24.48 12.74
CA ALA A 16 -26.27 25.64 13.62
C ALA A 16 -25.65 25.35 15.01
N LEU A 17 -24.55 26.05 15.27
CA LEU A 17 -23.99 26.58 16.53
C LEU A 17 -24.08 25.77 17.85
N GLY A 18 -22.88 25.37 18.32
CA GLY A 18 -22.38 25.72 19.66
C GLY A 18 -22.49 24.65 20.77
N LEU A 19 -21.38 23.96 21.08
CA LEU A 19 -21.02 23.39 22.41
C LEU A 19 -19.55 22.87 22.36
N PRO A 20 -18.83 22.75 23.50
CA PRO A 20 -17.38 22.59 23.53
C PRO A 20 -16.97 21.23 22.97
N LEU A 21 -15.99 21.27 22.05
CA LEU A 21 -15.48 20.11 21.32
C LEU A 21 -14.60 19.24 22.24
N ALA A 22 -15.24 18.48 23.13
CA ALA A 22 -14.64 17.24 23.58
C ALA A 22 -14.41 16.41 22.31
N LEU A 23 -13.14 16.17 21.95
CA LEU A 23 -12.72 15.22 20.91
C LEU A 23 -13.03 13.79 21.37
N ALA A 24 -14.30 13.51 21.67
CA ALA A 24 -14.84 12.18 21.53
C ALA A 24 -14.90 11.96 20.03
N VAL A 25 -13.83 11.43 19.44
CA VAL A 25 -13.97 10.68 18.20
C VAL A 25 -14.96 9.58 18.57
N PRO A 26 -16.22 9.58 18.09
CA PRO A 26 -16.99 8.38 18.23
C PRO A 26 -16.19 7.34 17.45
N ALA A 27 -15.61 6.38 18.18
CA ALA A 27 -15.26 5.11 17.59
C ALA A 27 -16.60 4.56 17.12
N THR A 28 -17.01 4.94 15.92
CA THR A 28 -18.03 4.24 15.18
C THR A 28 -17.42 2.86 14.99
N LEU A 29 -17.73 1.96 15.92
CA LEU A 29 -17.77 0.54 15.66
C LEU A 29 -18.54 0.44 14.36
N ALA A 30 -17.81 0.31 13.25
CA ALA A 30 -18.40 0.24 11.93
C ALA A 30 -19.30 -0.99 11.98
N ALA A 31 -20.60 -0.74 12.13
CA ALA A 31 -21.60 -1.78 12.02
C ALA A 31 -21.33 -2.49 10.70
N ASP A 32 -21.32 -3.82 10.74
CA ASP A 32 -21.04 -4.65 9.56
C ASP A 32 -21.96 -4.17 8.42
N PRO A 33 -21.41 -3.59 7.34
CA PRO A 33 -22.22 -2.89 6.35
C PRO A 33 -23.21 -3.86 5.71
N THR A 34 -24.45 -3.40 5.53
CA THR A 34 -25.45 -4.15 4.76
C THR A 34 -24.93 -4.38 3.35
N LEU A 35 -24.74 -5.65 2.98
CA LEU A 35 -24.26 -6.06 1.66
C LEU A 35 -25.40 -6.09 0.64
N PHE A 36 -26.56 -6.61 1.04
CA PHE A 36 -27.77 -6.68 0.22
C PHE A 36 -29.03 -6.87 1.08
N GLU A 37 -30.20 -6.75 0.45
CA GLU A 37 -31.49 -6.99 1.08
C GLU A 37 -32.30 -8.04 0.32
N ILE A 38 -33.01 -8.91 1.04
CA ILE A 38 -34.00 -9.84 0.49
C ILE A 38 -35.30 -9.65 1.24
N ASP A 39 -36.38 -9.29 0.55
CA ASP A 39 -37.71 -9.06 1.15
C ASP A 39 -37.66 -8.04 2.32
N ALA A 40 -36.93 -6.93 2.11
CA ALA A 40 -36.64 -5.88 3.10
C ALA A 40 -35.87 -6.33 4.36
N LYS A 41 -35.36 -7.57 4.37
CA LYS A 41 -34.42 -8.04 5.39
C LYS A 41 -32.98 -7.73 4.95
N PRO A 42 -32.20 -6.98 5.73
CA PRO A 42 -30.79 -6.71 5.44
C PRO A 42 -29.93 -7.93 5.75
N TYR A 43 -28.88 -8.11 4.95
CA TYR A 43 -27.85 -9.14 5.12
C TYR A 43 -26.47 -8.47 5.16
N SER A 44 -25.70 -8.80 6.17
CA SER A 44 -24.33 -8.36 6.42
C SER A 44 -23.31 -9.45 6.04
N ALA A 45 -22.01 -9.19 6.22
CA ALA A 45 -21.00 -10.22 6.01
C ALA A 45 -21.15 -11.39 7.00
N ALA A 46 -21.63 -11.14 8.22
CA ALA A 46 -21.91 -12.17 9.22
C ALA A 46 -23.04 -13.14 8.81
N ASP A 47 -23.98 -12.71 7.97
CA ASP A 47 -25.11 -13.53 7.52
C ASP A 47 -24.77 -14.46 6.33
N LEU A 48 -23.56 -14.34 5.78
CA LEU A 48 -23.09 -15.18 4.68
C LEU A 48 -22.64 -16.56 5.17
N PHE A 49 -22.86 -17.59 4.34
CA PHE A 49 -22.19 -18.89 4.51
C PHE A 49 -20.67 -18.73 4.44
N GLU A 50 -19.91 -19.65 5.06
CA GLU A 50 -18.45 -19.52 5.17
C GLU A 50 -17.74 -19.30 3.82
N GLY A 51 -18.13 -20.01 2.77
CA GLY A 51 -17.57 -19.80 1.43
C GLY A 51 -17.82 -18.40 0.88
N GLY A 52 -18.99 -17.82 1.19
CA GLY A 52 -19.31 -16.43 0.83
C GLY A 52 -18.48 -15.41 1.62
N ARG A 53 -18.25 -15.67 2.91
CA ARG A 53 -17.39 -14.83 3.76
C ARG A 53 -15.94 -14.82 3.26
N LEU A 54 -15.40 -15.99 2.93
CA LEU A 54 -14.06 -16.11 2.34
C LEU A 54 -13.96 -15.42 0.98
N GLY A 55 -15.00 -15.56 0.14
CA GLY A 55 -15.08 -14.86 -1.14
C GLY A 55 -15.09 -13.34 -0.98
N LEU A 56 -15.87 -12.81 -0.03
CA LEU A 56 -15.92 -11.39 0.27
C LEU A 56 -14.56 -10.85 0.72
N LEU A 57 -13.91 -11.54 1.66
CA LEU A 57 -12.56 -11.18 2.13
C LEU A 57 -11.53 -11.15 0.99
N ALA A 58 -11.62 -12.08 0.04
CA ALA A 58 -10.72 -12.11 -1.10
C ALA A 58 -10.93 -10.91 -2.04
N VAL A 59 -12.19 -10.49 -2.26
CA VAL A 59 -12.53 -9.31 -3.06
C VAL A 59 -12.06 -8.04 -2.37
N GLU A 60 -12.32 -7.90 -1.07
CA GLU A 60 -11.87 -6.75 -0.28
C GLU A 60 -10.36 -6.63 -0.27
N ARG A 61 -9.64 -7.74 -0.10
CA ARG A 61 -8.18 -7.76 -0.17
C ARG A 61 -7.68 -7.22 -1.50
N ARG A 62 -8.23 -7.70 -2.63
CA ARG A 62 -7.83 -7.21 -3.96
C ARG A 62 -8.12 -5.73 -4.13
N ARG A 63 -9.27 -5.25 -3.64
CA ARG A 63 -9.61 -3.83 -3.66
C ARG A 63 -8.61 -3.00 -2.86
N CYS A 64 -8.30 -3.40 -1.63
CA CYS A 64 -7.36 -2.69 -0.78
C CYS A 64 -5.95 -2.68 -1.38
N GLN A 65 -5.49 -3.80 -1.93
CA GLN A 65 -4.20 -3.89 -2.64
C GLN A 65 -4.17 -2.95 -3.85
N GLY A 66 -5.19 -2.97 -4.70
CA GLY A 66 -5.25 -2.06 -5.85
C GLY A 66 -5.32 -0.58 -5.47
N LEU A 67 -6.01 -0.26 -4.37
CA LEU A 67 -6.02 1.11 -3.83
C LEU A 67 -4.65 1.50 -3.29
N GLN A 68 -3.98 0.60 -2.58
CA GLN A 68 -2.64 0.84 -2.06
C GLN A 68 -1.65 1.09 -3.21
N ASP A 69 -1.63 0.23 -4.23
CA ASP A 69 -0.74 0.38 -5.38
C ASP A 69 -0.96 1.73 -6.10
N LEU A 70 -2.22 2.15 -6.24
CA LEU A 70 -2.56 3.44 -6.84
C LEU A 70 -2.07 4.59 -5.96
N VAL A 71 -2.35 4.56 -4.66
CA VAL A 71 -1.94 5.60 -3.72
C VAL A 71 -0.43 5.71 -3.66
N ASP A 72 0.29 4.60 -3.55
CA ASP A 72 1.76 4.57 -3.50
C ASP A 72 2.37 5.23 -4.75
N LYS A 73 1.81 4.96 -5.92
CA LYS A 73 2.22 5.58 -7.18
C LYS A 73 1.97 7.09 -7.18
N GLU A 74 0.78 7.53 -6.79
CA GLU A 74 0.42 8.95 -6.80
C GLU A 74 1.21 9.74 -5.76
N VAL A 75 1.40 9.19 -4.55
CA VAL A 75 2.22 9.80 -3.50
C VAL A 75 3.66 9.97 -3.99
N LEU A 76 4.25 8.95 -4.62
CA LEU A 76 5.61 9.05 -5.15
C LEU A 76 5.71 10.10 -6.27
N ALA A 77 4.71 10.18 -7.15
CA ALA A 77 4.67 11.19 -8.20
C ALA A 77 4.58 12.61 -7.64
N LEU A 78 3.71 12.84 -6.65
CA LEU A 78 3.58 14.12 -5.96
C LEU A 78 4.86 14.52 -5.25
N PHE A 79 5.50 13.58 -4.55
CA PHE A 79 6.79 13.79 -3.91
C PHE A 79 7.84 14.27 -4.92
N PHE A 80 8.02 13.59 -6.06
CA PHE A 80 8.97 14.04 -7.08
C PHE A 80 8.64 15.41 -7.66
N GLN A 81 7.36 15.76 -7.83
CA GLN A 81 6.97 17.10 -8.27
C GLN A 81 7.34 18.18 -7.26
N GLU A 82 7.15 17.93 -5.96
CA GLU A 82 7.56 18.84 -4.89
C GLU A 82 9.08 19.01 -4.86
N GLU A 83 9.83 17.91 -5.01
CA GLU A 83 11.28 17.91 -5.07
C GLU A 83 11.82 18.70 -6.27
N VAL A 84 11.21 18.55 -7.44
CA VAL A 84 11.54 19.34 -8.63
C VAL A 84 11.33 20.83 -8.38
N LYS A 85 10.21 21.21 -7.75
CA LYS A 85 9.94 22.61 -7.38
C LYS A 85 10.96 23.13 -6.36
N ARG A 86 11.36 22.30 -5.39
CA ARG A 86 12.31 22.68 -4.34
C ARG A 86 13.73 22.85 -4.86
N GLN A 87 14.16 21.97 -5.76
CA GLN A 87 15.54 21.90 -6.24
C GLN A 87 15.77 22.63 -7.56
N GLY A 88 14.71 22.98 -8.30
CA GLY A 88 14.82 23.60 -9.62
C GLY A 88 15.45 22.71 -10.69
N LYS A 89 15.51 21.39 -10.45
CA LYS A 89 16.09 20.37 -11.34
C LYS A 89 15.02 19.69 -12.18
N SER A 90 15.42 18.95 -13.21
CA SER A 90 14.48 18.07 -13.93
C SER A 90 14.05 16.89 -13.06
N VAL A 91 12.89 16.29 -13.38
CA VAL A 91 12.39 15.08 -12.70
C VAL A 91 13.42 13.96 -12.71
N ASP A 92 14.09 13.73 -13.85
CA ASP A 92 15.11 12.67 -13.97
C ASP A 92 16.31 12.94 -13.06
N ALA A 93 16.80 14.18 -12.98
CA ALA A 93 17.94 14.51 -12.12
C ALA A 93 17.59 14.33 -10.63
N VAL A 94 16.39 14.74 -10.23
CA VAL A 94 15.90 14.52 -8.86
C VAL A 94 15.74 13.02 -8.56
N ARG A 95 15.20 12.25 -9.51
CA ARG A 95 15.04 10.81 -9.35
C ARG A 95 16.39 10.11 -9.21
N ASP A 96 17.34 10.43 -10.08
CA ASP A 96 18.65 9.79 -10.09
C ASP A 96 19.43 10.11 -8.81
N GLU A 97 19.26 11.31 -8.25
CA GLU A 97 19.87 11.69 -6.97
C GLU A 97 19.20 11.00 -5.77
N LEU A 98 17.87 10.99 -5.70
CA LEU A 98 17.14 10.42 -4.57
C LEU A 98 17.14 8.89 -4.57
N LEU A 99 17.24 8.26 -5.75
CA LEU A 99 17.33 6.80 -5.90
C LEU A 99 18.77 6.32 -6.12
N ALA A 100 19.77 7.18 -5.94
CA ALA A 100 21.17 6.78 -6.01
C ALA A 100 21.50 5.77 -4.91
N VAL A 101 21.71 4.52 -5.30
CA VAL A 101 22.24 3.50 -4.39
C VAL A 101 23.76 3.59 -4.39
N PRO A 102 24.40 3.87 -3.23
CA PRO A 102 25.85 3.98 -3.16
C PRO A 102 26.53 2.66 -3.52
N GLU A 103 27.75 2.74 -4.04
CA GLU A 103 28.51 1.52 -4.29
C GLU A 103 28.87 0.83 -2.97
N PRO A 104 28.64 -0.49 -2.86
CA PRO A 104 28.99 -1.22 -1.66
C PRO A 104 30.51 -1.23 -1.50
N ALA A 105 30.97 -0.93 -0.29
CA ALA A 105 32.39 -0.94 0.03
C ALA A 105 33.01 -2.32 -0.24
N GLU A 106 34.26 -2.35 -0.71
CA GLU A 106 35.01 -3.59 -0.97
C GLU A 106 35.00 -4.55 0.23
N LYS A 107 35.07 -4.01 1.45
CA LYS A 107 34.98 -4.77 2.69
C LYS A 107 33.64 -5.51 2.83
N ALA A 108 32.52 -4.88 2.45
CA ALA A 108 31.20 -5.48 2.50
C ALA A 108 31.05 -6.58 1.44
N ILE A 109 31.58 -6.37 0.23
CA ILE A 109 31.59 -7.37 -0.85
C ILE A 109 32.40 -8.60 -0.41
N ARG A 110 33.56 -8.39 0.22
CA ARG A 110 34.38 -9.47 0.78
C ARG A 110 33.70 -10.22 1.91
N ALA A 111 33.08 -9.51 2.86
CA ALA A 111 32.33 -10.15 3.94
C ALA A 111 31.19 -11.02 3.39
N PHE A 112 30.43 -10.50 2.42
CA PHE A 112 29.35 -11.23 1.76
C PHE A 112 29.85 -12.49 1.03
N PHE A 113 31.05 -12.44 0.45
CA PHE A 113 31.71 -13.59 -0.14
C PHE A 113 32.13 -14.63 0.89
N GLU A 114 32.81 -14.22 1.96
CA GLU A 114 33.29 -15.14 2.99
C GLU A 114 32.15 -15.94 3.64
N GLU A 115 31.00 -15.30 3.88
CA GLU A 115 29.79 -15.96 4.38
C GLU A 115 29.23 -17.06 3.44
N ARG A 116 29.57 -16.99 2.14
CA ARG A 116 28.97 -17.82 1.09
C ARG A 116 29.99 -18.66 0.32
N LYS A 117 31.28 -18.58 0.66
CA LYS A 117 32.37 -19.18 -0.13
C LYS A 117 32.18 -20.68 -0.33
N ASP A 118 31.66 -21.38 0.67
CA ASP A 118 31.40 -22.83 0.63
C ASP A 118 30.33 -23.20 -0.41
N ARG A 119 29.39 -22.28 -0.67
CA ARG A 119 28.31 -22.45 -1.67
C ARG A 119 28.74 -22.02 -3.07
N VAL A 120 29.61 -21.01 -3.16
CA VAL A 120 29.96 -20.34 -4.41
C VAL A 120 30.97 -21.13 -5.23
N LYS A 121 31.90 -21.84 -4.55
CA LYS A 121 32.93 -22.71 -5.18
C LYS A 121 33.68 -22.05 -6.36
N LYS A 122 33.84 -20.73 -6.31
CA LYS A 122 34.54 -19.90 -7.30
C LYS A 122 35.41 -18.89 -6.57
N PRO A 123 36.56 -18.49 -7.16
CA PRO A 123 37.41 -17.48 -6.55
C PRO A 123 36.67 -16.14 -6.47
N TYR A 124 37.03 -15.33 -5.46
CA TYR A 124 36.44 -14.02 -5.20
C TYR A 124 36.37 -13.14 -6.45
N GLU A 125 37.46 -13.06 -7.21
CA GLU A 125 37.55 -12.24 -8.43
C GLU A 125 36.50 -12.61 -9.49
N ALA A 126 36.12 -13.90 -9.58
CA ALA A 126 35.13 -14.35 -10.55
C ALA A 126 33.67 -14.00 -10.16
N VAL A 127 33.43 -13.59 -8.91
CA VAL A 127 32.08 -13.32 -8.38
C VAL A 127 31.91 -11.93 -7.78
N ARG A 128 33.00 -11.20 -7.56
CA ARG A 128 33.03 -9.84 -6.98
C ARG A 128 32.00 -8.91 -7.60
N GLY A 129 31.97 -8.80 -8.94
CA GLY A 129 31.04 -7.91 -9.64
C GLY A 129 29.57 -8.28 -9.42
N LYS A 130 29.25 -9.58 -9.35
CA LYS A 130 27.88 -10.04 -9.05
C LYS A 130 27.48 -9.73 -7.62
N PHE A 131 28.40 -9.87 -6.68
CA PHE A 131 28.16 -9.59 -5.26
C PHE A 131 28.02 -8.10 -4.99
N ALA A 132 28.84 -7.28 -5.65
CA ALA A 132 28.62 -5.83 -5.67
C ALA A 132 27.21 -5.49 -6.19
N GLY A 133 26.76 -6.14 -7.27
CA GLY A 133 25.40 -5.96 -7.78
C GLY A 133 24.29 -6.37 -6.81
N TYR A 134 24.46 -7.46 -6.05
CA TYR A 134 23.48 -7.86 -5.03
C TYR A 134 23.42 -6.92 -3.83
N LEU A 135 24.53 -6.29 -3.49
CA LEU A 135 24.63 -5.34 -2.39
C LEU A 135 24.17 -3.93 -2.77
N LYS A 136 23.87 -3.66 -4.05
CA LYS A 136 23.25 -2.42 -4.56
C LYS A 136 21.71 -2.45 -4.55
N LYS A 137 21.10 -3.36 -3.78
CA LYS A 137 19.64 -3.47 -3.66
C LYS A 137 19.09 -2.62 -2.54
#